data_AF-A0A2N5YX78-F1
#
_entry.id   AF-A0A2N5YX78-F1
#
_cell.length_a   1.000
_cell.length_b   1.000
_cell.length_c   1.000
_cell.angle_alpha   90.00
_cell.angle_beta   90.00
_cell.angle_gamma   90.00
#
_symmetry.space_group_name_H-M   'P 1'
#
loop_
_entity.id
_entity.type
_entity.pdbx_description
1 polymer ?
#
loop_
_entity_poly.entity_id
_entity_poly.type
_entity_poly.pdbx_seq_one_letter_code
_entity_poly.pdbx_strand_id
1 'polypeptide(L)'
;MKRILIDLNKLSNLNCGLGQVALNFGKVMCQTPTELDISFLLPEDYMCQFGGNIKYYTDKTIKKVKNTFDVWHCIHQEPVILPDDDTKLLLTIHDLNFLGEKSSRKAEKRLQKLQNLVNRADRIVFISEFSHKVAL
;
A
#
# COMPACT_ATOMS: atom_id res chain seq x y z
N MET A 1 -6.55 -18.85 -9.64
CA MET A 1 -6.79 -17.40 -9.48
C MET A 1 -5.63 -16.79 -8.71
N LYS A 2 -5.04 -15.68 -9.17
CA LYS A 2 -3.93 -15.03 -8.47
C LYS A 2 -4.46 -14.23 -7.27
N ARG A 3 -3.87 -14.42 -6.09
CA ARG A 3 -4.31 -13.80 -4.82
C ARG A 3 -3.55 -12.50 -4.60
N ILE A 4 -4.29 -11.40 -4.52
CA ILE A 4 -3.73 -10.05 -4.42
C ILE A 4 -4.23 -9.42 -3.13
N LEU A 5 -3.32 -9.00 -2.26
CA LEU A 5 -3.65 -8.13 -1.14
C LEU A 5 -3.37 -6.68 -1.51
N ILE A 6 -4.32 -5.79 -1.24
CA ILE A 6 -4.16 -4.34 -1.40
C ILE A 6 -4.15 -3.70 -0.01
N ASP A 7 -3.07 -3.02 0.33
CA ASP A 7 -2.92 -2.32 1.61
C ASP A 7 -3.61 -0.95 1.55
N LEU A 8 -4.74 -0.83 2.24
CA LEU A 8 -5.56 0.37 2.35
C LEU A 8 -5.48 0.98 3.76
N ASN A 9 -4.44 0.70 4.56
CA ASN A 9 -4.34 1.19 5.94
C ASN A 9 -4.38 2.72 6.10
N LYS A 10 -4.15 3.49 5.03
CA LYS A 10 -4.33 4.96 5.03
C LYS A 10 -5.78 5.40 5.20
N LEU A 11 -6.76 4.49 5.12
CA LEU A 11 -8.14 4.73 5.55
C LEU A 11 -8.26 5.19 7.01
N SER A 12 -7.25 4.92 7.83
CA SER A 12 -7.16 5.42 9.22
C SER A 12 -7.23 6.95 9.33
N ASN A 13 -6.99 7.70 8.24
CA ASN A 13 -7.17 9.14 8.21
C ASN A 13 -7.69 9.64 6.85
N LEU A 14 -9.01 9.80 6.72
CA LEU A 14 -9.65 10.35 5.52
C LEU A 14 -9.47 11.87 5.34
N ASN A 15 -9.00 12.58 6.35
CA ASN A 15 -8.74 14.03 6.27
C ASN A 15 -7.40 14.34 5.57
N CYS A 16 -6.79 13.37 4.89
CA CYS A 16 -5.60 13.55 4.08
C CYS A 16 -5.72 12.91 2.70
N GLY A 17 -4.91 13.37 1.75
CA GLY A 17 -4.93 12.91 0.36
C GLY A 17 -4.74 11.39 0.23
N LEU A 18 -3.81 10.79 0.98
CA LEU A 18 -3.57 9.34 0.94
C LEU A 18 -4.77 8.52 1.44
N GLY A 19 -5.52 9.03 2.42
CA GLY A 19 -6.76 8.40 2.88
C GLY A 19 -7.85 8.43 1.81
N GLN A 20 -7.99 9.55 1.11
CA GLN A 20 -8.90 9.68 -0.03
C GLN A 20 -8.49 8.77 -1.20
N VAL A 21 -7.20 8.64 -1.48
CA VAL A 21 -6.70 7.67 -2.47
C VAL A 21 -7.09 6.25 -2.05
N ALA A 22 -6.82 5.84 -0.81
CA ALA A 22 -7.15 4.50 -0.33
C ALA A 22 -8.66 4.19 -0.44
N LEU A 23 -9.51 5.15 -0.07
CA LEU A 23 -10.97 5.01 -0.17
C LEU A 23 -11.45 4.83 -1.61
N ASN A 24 -11.00 5.70 -2.52
CA ASN A 24 -11.44 5.63 -3.91
C ASN A 24 -10.83 4.43 -4.64
N PHE A 25 -9.59 4.06 -4.33
CA PHE A 25 -8.94 2.87 -4.86
C PHE A 25 -9.72 1.61 -4.48
N GLY A 26 -10.05 1.42 -3.19
CA GLY A 26 -10.86 0.28 -2.74
C GLY A 26 -12.23 0.22 -3.43
N LYS A 27 -12.92 1.35 -3.58
CA LYS A 27 -14.23 1.42 -4.28
C LYS A 27 -14.13 0.95 -5.74
N VAL A 28 -13.15 1.47 -6.49
CA VAL A 28 -12.96 1.11 -7.90
C VAL A 28 -12.58 -0.36 -8.04
N MET A 29 -11.69 -0.86 -7.18
CA MET A 29 -11.27 -2.28 -7.23
C MET A 29 -12.43 -3.25 -6.96
N CYS A 30 -13.38 -2.90 -6.07
CA CYS A 30 -14.58 -3.72 -5.84
C CYS A 30 -15.57 -3.71 -7.00
N GLN A 31 -15.62 -2.63 -7.77
CA GLN A 31 -16.57 -2.43 -8.86
C GLN A 31 -16.03 -2.90 -10.22
N THR A 32 -14.72 -3.09 -10.33
CA THR A 32 -14.05 -3.49 -11.57
C THR A 32 -14.04 -5.00 -11.69
N PRO A 33 -14.71 -5.60 -12.69
CA PRO A 33 -14.63 -7.04 -12.93
C PRO A 33 -13.20 -7.47 -13.20
N THR A 34 -12.76 -8.53 -12.54
CA THR A 34 -11.40 -9.05 -12.67
C THR A 34 -11.34 -10.53 -12.33
N GLU A 35 -10.37 -11.23 -12.91
CA GLU A 35 -10.04 -12.62 -12.59
C GLU A 35 -9.08 -12.73 -11.39
N LEU A 36 -8.83 -11.64 -10.66
CA LEU A 36 -7.95 -11.62 -9.48
C LEU A 36 -8.74 -11.90 -8.20
N ASP A 37 -8.18 -12.70 -7.28
CA ASP A 37 -8.74 -12.89 -5.93
C ASP A 37 -8.23 -11.74 -5.05
N ILE A 38 -9.01 -10.66 -5.00
CA ILE A 38 -8.63 -9.44 -4.29
C ILE A 38 -9.04 -9.51 -2.82
N SER A 39 -8.10 -9.14 -1.96
CA SER A 39 -8.30 -8.95 -0.54
C SER A 39 -7.80 -7.57 -0.12
N PHE A 40 -8.43 -6.96 0.88
CA PHE A 40 -8.02 -5.68 1.43
C PHE A 40 -7.42 -5.83 2.83
N LEU A 41 -6.32 -5.14 3.08
CA LEU A 41 -5.81 -4.86 4.42
C LEU A 41 -6.23 -3.45 4.81
N LEU A 42 -7.01 -3.31 5.89
CA LEU A 42 -7.59 -2.03 6.29
C LEU A 42 -7.83 -1.93 7.82
N PRO A 43 -8.10 -0.72 8.35
CA PRO A 43 -8.46 -0.54 9.75
C PRO A 43 -9.80 -1.19 10.10
N GLU A 44 -9.97 -1.62 11.36
CA GLU A 44 -11.18 -2.34 11.83
C GLU A 44 -12.49 -1.60 11.49
N ASP A 45 -12.51 -0.26 11.60
CA ASP A 45 -13.71 0.56 11.32
C ASP A 45 -14.18 0.52 9.85
N TYR A 46 -13.34 0.06 8.93
CA TYR A 46 -13.64 -0.05 7.50
C TYR A 46 -13.95 -1.49 7.04
N MET A 47 -13.99 -2.44 7.98
CA MET A 47 -14.42 -3.81 7.68
C MET A 47 -15.82 -3.81 7.08
N CYS A 48 -16.01 -4.54 5.99
CA CYS A 48 -17.28 -4.64 5.26
C CYS A 48 -17.85 -3.32 4.70
N GLN A 49 -17.06 -2.23 4.67
CA GLN A 49 -17.51 -0.97 4.07
C GLN A 49 -17.43 -0.96 2.54
N PHE A 50 -16.65 -1.87 1.96
CA PHE A 50 -16.60 -2.04 0.53
C PHE A 50 -17.60 -3.14 0.10
N GLY A 51 -18.24 -2.97 -1.05
CA GLY A 51 -19.15 -3.96 -1.60
C GLY A 51 -18.40 -5.09 -2.32
N GLY A 52 -19.17 -6.01 -2.90
CA GLY A 52 -18.63 -7.13 -3.69
C GLY A 52 -18.10 -8.29 -2.85
N ASN A 53 -17.54 -9.29 -3.53
CA ASN A 53 -17.00 -10.50 -2.89
C ASN A 53 -15.52 -10.33 -2.53
N ILE A 54 -15.21 -9.36 -1.66
CA ILE A 54 -13.84 -9.06 -1.20
C ILE A 54 -13.62 -9.61 0.22
N LYS A 55 -12.44 -10.19 0.44
CA LYS A 55 -12.00 -10.59 1.79
C LYS A 55 -11.29 -9.43 2.48
N TYR A 56 -11.57 -9.26 3.76
CA TYR A 56 -11.02 -8.18 4.57
C TYR A 56 -10.07 -8.72 5.64
N TYR A 57 -8.95 -8.03 5.80
CA TYR A 57 -7.96 -8.28 6.82
C TYR A 57 -7.64 -6.99 7.56
N THR A 58 -7.29 -7.13 8.83
CA THR A 58 -6.74 -6.05 9.64
C THR A 58 -5.31 -6.38 10.02
N ASP A 59 -4.60 -5.42 10.60
CA ASP A 59 -3.23 -5.62 11.08
C ASP A 59 -3.08 -6.82 12.03
N LYS A 60 -4.16 -7.19 12.74
CA LYS A 60 -4.20 -8.36 13.62
C LYS A 60 -4.38 -9.66 12.83
N THR A 61 -5.32 -9.71 11.89
CA THR A 61 -5.68 -10.95 11.18
C THR A 61 -4.71 -11.29 10.06
N ILE A 62 -4.12 -10.27 9.42
CA ILE A 62 -3.22 -10.46 8.27
C ILE A 62 -1.96 -11.24 8.65
N LYS A 63 -1.47 -11.11 9.89
CA LYS A 63 -0.28 -11.78 10.40
C LYS A 63 -0.33 -13.31 10.26
N LYS A 64 -1.53 -13.91 10.22
CA LYS A 64 -1.71 -15.37 10.11
C LYS A 64 -1.69 -15.89 8.67
N VAL A 65 -1.81 -15.00 7.69
CA VAL A 65 -2.04 -15.36 6.28
C VAL A 65 -1.14 -14.59 5.31
N LYS A 66 -0.08 -13.94 5.80
CA LYS A 66 0.78 -13.08 4.97
C LYS A 66 1.42 -13.80 3.78
N ASN A 67 1.83 -15.05 3.99
CA ASN A 67 2.43 -15.94 2.99
C ASN A 67 1.41 -16.55 2.00
N THR A 68 0.14 -16.15 2.06
CA THR A 68 -0.91 -16.69 1.18
C THR A 68 -1.14 -15.85 -0.05
N PHE A 69 -0.48 -14.70 -0.22
CA PHE A 69 -0.72 -13.83 -1.37
C PHE A 69 0.37 -14.02 -2.43
N ASP A 70 -0.02 -13.98 -3.71
CA ASP A 70 0.95 -13.94 -4.80
C ASP A 70 1.59 -12.53 -4.89
N VAL A 71 0.78 -11.49 -4.66
CA VAL A 71 1.18 -10.08 -4.70
C VAL A 71 0.59 -9.31 -3.52
N TRP A 72 1.43 -8.47 -2.91
CA TRP A 72 1.05 -7.47 -1.92
C TRP A 72 1.28 -6.08 -2.50
N HIS A 73 0.22 -5.30 -2.66
CA HIS A 73 0.28 -3.95 -3.19
C HIS A 73 0.19 -2.92 -2.06
N CYS A 74 1.32 -2.30 -1.73
CA CYS A 74 1.36 -1.11 -0.90
C CYS A 74 1.06 0.12 -1.76
N ILE A 75 -0.14 0.69 -1.64
CA ILE A 75 -0.54 1.85 -2.45
C ILE A 75 0.15 3.17 -2.02
N HIS A 76 1.06 3.12 -1.04
CA HIS A 76 1.87 4.25 -0.60
C HIS A 76 3.17 3.78 0.06
N GLN A 77 4.16 4.67 0.16
CA GLN A 77 5.52 4.37 0.61
C GLN A 77 5.75 4.31 2.13
N GLU A 78 4.71 4.07 2.93
CA GLU A 78 4.81 4.01 4.40
C GLU A 78 3.98 2.86 5.01
N PRO A 79 4.02 1.63 4.48
CA PRO A 79 3.19 0.53 4.98
C PRO A 79 3.51 0.21 6.44
N VAL A 80 2.48 -0.15 7.20
CA VAL A 80 2.62 -0.57 8.61
C VAL A 80 3.11 -2.01 8.69
N ILE A 81 2.68 -2.84 7.74
CA ILE A 81 2.94 -4.27 7.67
C ILE A 81 3.48 -4.59 6.27
N LEU A 82 4.54 -5.39 6.24
CA LEU A 82 5.09 -5.97 5.02
C LEU A 82 4.73 -7.46 4.90
N PRO A 83 4.64 -7.97 3.65
CA PRO A 83 4.52 -9.40 3.39
C PRO A 83 5.82 -10.14 3.75
N ASP A 84 5.74 -11.48 3.72
CA ASP A 84 6.92 -12.35 3.83
C ASP A 84 7.73 -12.33 2.52
N ASP A 85 8.98 -12.83 2.53
CA ASP A 85 9.93 -12.68 1.41
C ASP A 85 9.54 -13.40 0.12
N ASP A 86 8.70 -14.42 0.20
CA ASP A 86 8.18 -15.19 -0.93
C ASP A 86 7.07 -14.47 -1.73
N THR A 87 6.42 -13.50 -1.10
CA THR A 87 5.32 -12.73 -1.68
C THR A 87 5.85 -11.53 -2.46
N LYS A 88 5.34 -11.31 -3.68
CA LYS A 88 5.78 -10.19 -4.52
C LYS A 88 5.26 -8.86 -3.99
N LEU A 89 6.15 -7.88 -3.84
CA LEU A 89 5.80 -6.56 -3.32
C LEU A 89 5.71 -5.53 -4.46
N LEU A 90 4.53 -4.94 -4.64
CA LEU A 90 4.28 -3.79 -5.50
C LEU A 90 4.16 -2.54 -4.62
N LEU A 91 5.07 -1.58 -4.80
CA LEU A 91 5.12 -0.36 -4.01
C LEU A 91 4.73 0.85 -4.84
N THR A 92 3.75 1.64 -4.41
CA THR A 92 3.44 2.93 -5.02
C THR A 92 4.08 4.07 -4.24
N ILE A 93 4.86 4.91 -4.93
CA ILE A 93 5.49 6.12 -4.38
C ILE A 93 4.72 7.34 -4.91
N HIS A 94 4.16 8.12 -3.98
CA HIS A 94 3.41 9.33 -4.31
C HIS A 94 4.33 10.54 -4.51
N ASP A 95 5.19 10.80 -3.52
CA ASP A 95 6.09 11.95 -3.51
C ASP A 95 7.29 11.70 -2.58
N LEU A 96 8.29 12.56 -2.68
CA LEU A 96 9.45 12.59 -1.80
C LEU A 96 9.60 13.97 -1.13
N ASN A 97 8.49 14.68 -0.90
CA ASN A 97 8.49 16.06 -0.38
C ASN A 97 9.18 16.15 0.99
N PHE A 98 9.18 15.06 1.76
CA PHE A 98 9.85 14.99 3.06
C PHE A 98 11.36 15.27 2.99
N LEU A 99 12.00 15.16 1.82
CA LEU A 99 13.41 15.48 1.62
C LEU A 99 13.70 16.97 1.84
N GLY A 100 12.75 17.86 1.48
CA GLY A 100 12.88 19.31 1.65
C GLY A 100 12.15 19.87 2.87
N GLU A 101 11.09 19.22 3.33
CA GLU A 101 10.23 19.74 4.41
C GLU A 101 10.69 19.39 5.83
N LYS A 102 11.54 18.37 5.99
CA LYS A 102 11.94 17.85 7.30
C LYS A 102 13.37 18.25 7.61
N SER A 103 13.70 18.27 8.91
CA SER A 103 15.09 18.40 9.33
C SER A 103 15.94 17.27 8.73
N SER A 104 17.21 17.54 8.45
CA SER A 104 18.16 16.61 7.84
C SER A 104 18.11 15.21 8.47
N ARG A 105 18.17 15.12 9.80
CA ARG A 105 18.07 13.84 10.53
C ARG A 105 16.74 13.09 10.31
N LYS A 106 15.61 13.79 10.23
CA LYS A 106 14.29 13.17 10.00
C LYS A 106 14.14 12.74 8.55
N ALA A 107 14.65 13.54 7.61
CA ALA A 107 14.66 13.22 6.19
C ALA A 107 15.51 11.97 5.93
N GLU A 108 16.74 11.91 6.46
CA GLU A 108 17.64 10.76 6.31
C GLU A 108 17.03 9.47 6.87
N LYS A 109 16.44 9.51 8.07
CA LYS A 109 15.76 8.33 8.65
C LYS A 109 14.60 7.84 7.79
N ARG A 110 13.82 8.76 7.20
CA ARG A 110 12.71 8.39 6.30
C ARG A 110 13.24 7.85 4.97
N LEU A 111 14.30 8.45 4.43
CA LEU A 111 14.96 7.99 3.22
C LEU A 111 15.50 6.57 3.40
N GLN A 112 16.16 6.26 4.51
CA GLN A 112 16.65 4.91 4.78
C GLN A 112 15.52 3.87 4.84
N LYS A 113 14.38 4.22 5.46
CA LYS A 113 13.20 3.34 5.50
C LYS A 113 12.65 3.12 4.09
N LEU A 114 12.53 4.19 3.32
CA LEU A 114 12.08 4.12 1.94
C LEU A 114 13.03 3.27 1.09
N GLN A 115 14.33 3.47 1.22
CA GLN A 115 15.33 2.71 0.48
C GLN A 115 15.22 1.21 0.78
N ASN A 116 14.99 0.83 2.05
CA ASN A 116 14.76 -0.57 2.40
C ASN A 116 13.49 -1.13 1.73
N LEU A 117 12.42 -0.34 1.64
CA LEU A 117 11.21 -0.73 0.93
C LEU A 117 11.44 -0.85 -0.58
N VAL A 118 12.16 0.09 -1.19
CA VAL A 118 12.56 0.05 -2.61
C VAL A 118 13.39 -1.20 -2.89
N ASN A 119 14.38 -1.50 -2.05
CA ASN A 119 15.21 -2.69 -2.19
C ASN A 119 14.41 -4.00 -2.04
N ARG A 120 13.35 -4.00 -1.22
CA ARG A 120 12.46 -5.15 -1.05
C ARG A 120 11.41 -5.26 -2.17
N ALA A 121 11.04 -4.15 -2.81
CA ALA A 121 9.98 -4.12 -3.80
C ALA A 121 10.39 -4.86 -5.08
N ASP A 122 9.51 -5.73 -5.57
CA ASP A 122 9.69 -6.37 -6.87
C ASP A 122 9.36 -5.40 -8.02
N ARG A 123 8.42 -4.47 -7.78
CA ARG A 123 8.05 -3.41 -8.71
C ARG A 123 7.68 -2.14 -7.95
N ILE A 124 7.98 -1.00 -8.58
CA ILE A 124 7.67 0.33 -8.06
C ILE A 124 6.78 1.04 -9.08
N VAL A 125 5.74 1.70 -8.59
CA VAL A 125 4.82 2.53 -9.35
C VAL A 125 4.95 3.96 -8.86
N PHE A 126 5.00 4.90 -9.78
CA PHE A 126 4.96 6.32 -9.48
C PHE A 126 3.64 6.90 -9.96
N ILE A 127 3.11 7.88 -9.22
CA ILE A 127 1.86 8.55 -9.60
C ILE A 127 2.05 9.54 -10.77
N SER A 128 3.30 9.85 -11.13
CA SER A 128 3.65 10.73 -12.23
C SER A 128 5.12 10.54 -12.64
N GLU A 129 5.45 10.99 -13.85
CA GLU A 129 6.86 11.10 -14.29
C GLU A 129 7.69 12.05 -13.43
N PHE A 130 7.06 13.05 -12.80
CA PHE A 130 7.76 13.93 -11.88
C PHE A 130 8.24 13.16 -10.65
N SER A 131 7.35 12.42 -9.98
CA SER A 131 7.70 11.60 -8.80
C SER A 131 8.72 10.53 -9.14
N HIS A 132 8.68 9.97 -10.36
CA HIS A 132 9.67 9.03 -10.87
C HIS A 132 11.05 9.67 -10.99
N LYS A 133 11.17 10.83 -11.64
CA LYS A 133 12.44 11.55 -11.80
C LYS A 133 13.07 12.02 -10.49
N VAL A 134 12.26 12.35 -9.48
CA VAL A 134 12.78 12.75 -8.16
C VAL A 134 13.33 11.55 -7.38
N ALA A 135 12.88 10.33 -7.68
CA ALA A 135 13.31 9.12 -7.01
C ALA A 135 14.57 8.46 -7.62
N LEU A 136 15.00 8.91 -8.81
CA LEU A 136 16.20 8.46 -9.51
C LEU A 136 17.32 9.49 -9.38
#